data_AF-Q8U3P7-F1
#
_entry.id   AF-Q8U3P7-F1
#
_cell.length_a   1.000
_cell.length_b   1.000
_cell.length_c   1.000
_cell.angle_alpha   90.00
_cell.angle_beta   90.00
_cell.angle_gamma   90.00
#
_symmetry.space_group_name_H-M   'P 1'
#
loop_
_entity.id
_entity.type
_entity.pdbx_description
1 polymer ?
#
loop_
_entity_poly.entity_id
_entity_poly.type
_entity_poly.pdbx_seq_one_letter_code
_entity_poly.pdbx_strand_id
1 'polypeptide(L)'
;MLCRVLKMDVEDIILLFSSSWIVLSAVMSKSIDVFLTLSLIGLLIALEIGSLFLSKEQKENMKPLIEILLVAFVIIVLKKVYEVLSG
;
A
#
# COMPACT_ATOMS: atom_id res chain seq x y z
N MET A 1 -17.67 -20.29 -17.52
CA MET A 1 -17.12 -19.79 -16.24
C MET A 1 -15.58 -19.79 -16.19
N LEU A 2 -14.88 -20.70 -16.90
CA LEU A 2 -13.40 -20.75 -16.93
C LEU A 2 -12.69 -19.60 -17.67
N CYS A 3 -13.33 -18.95 -18.66
CA CYS A 3 -12.68 -17.91 -19.47
C CYS A 3 -12.42 -16.58 -18.71
N ARG A 4 -13.06 -16.37 -17.54
CA ARG A 4 -12.91 -15.14 -16.74
C ARG A 4 -11.69 -15.20 -15.80
N VAL A 5 -11.15 -16.38 -15.51
CA VAL A 5 -9.96 -16.54 -14.65
C VAL A 5 -8.65 -16.36 -15.44
N LEU A 6 -8.66 -16.62 -16.75
CA LEU A 6 -7.46 -16.56 -17.60
C LEU A 6 -7.12 -15.16 -18.13
N LYS A 7 -7.93 -14.15 -17.81
CA LYS A 7 -7.63 -12.74 -18.02
C LYS A 7 -7.42 -12.08 -16.65
N MET A 8 -6.51 -12.64 -15.85
CA MET A 8 -6.05 -11.96 -14.64
C MET A 8 -5.08 -10.89 -15.12
N ASP A 9 -5.62 -9.71 -15.39
CA ASP A 9 -4.83 -8.56 -15.76
C ASP A 9 -3.98 -8.13 -14.55
N VAL A 10 -2.89 -7.40 -14.80
CA VAL A 10 -1.98 -6.95 -13.74
C VAL A 10 -2.73 -6.17 -12.66
N GLU A 11 -3.78 -5.46 -13.05
CA GLU A 11 -4.69 -4.73 -12.15
C GLU A 11 -5.37 -5.66 -11.13
N ASP A 12 -5.85 -6.83 -11.53
CA ASP A 12 -6.45 -7.82 -10.62
C ASP A 12 -5.44 -8.38 -9.62
N ILE A 13 -4.18 -8.56 -10.04
CA ILE A 13 -3.09 -9.03 -9.18
C ILE A 13 -2.78 -7.99 -8.11
N ILE A 14 -2.68 -6.73 -8.50
CA ILE A 14 -2.44 -5.61 -7.58
C ILE A 14 -3.59 -5.50 -6.58
N LEU A 15 -4.84 -5.60 -7.05
CA LEU A 15 -6.04 -5.57 -6.21
C LEU A 15 -6.10 -6.73 -5.21
N LEU A 16 -5.77 -7.95 -5.66
CA LEU A 16 -5.69 -9.13 -4.80
C LEU A 16 -4.62 -8.98 -3.73
N PHE A 17 -3.44 -8.47 -4.13
CA PHE A 17 -2.35 -8.20 -3.20
C PHE A 17 -2.76 -7.14 -2.16
N SER A 18 -3.31 -6.01 -2.58
CA SER A 18 -3.72 -4.94 -1.67
C SER A 18 -4.83 -5.37 -0.71
N SER A 19 -5.82 -6.12 -1.21
CA SER A 19 -6.90 -6.68 -0.41
C SER A 19 -6.38 -7.64 0.66
N SER A 20 -5.56 -8.61 0.24
CA SER A 20 -4.96 -9.59 1.15
C SER A 20 -4.06 -8.91 2.18
N TRP A 21 -3.29 -7.90 1.77
CA TRP A 21 -2.39 -7.16 2.64
C TRP A 21 -3.13 -6.37 3.72
N ILE A 22 -4.24 -5.70 3.39
CA ILE A 22 -5.04 -4.96 4.37
C ILE A 22 -5.64 -5.91 5.40
N VAL A 23 -6.18 -7.05 4.95
CA VAL A 23 -6.74 -8.07 5.86
C VAL A 23 -5.66 -8.62 6.78
N LEU A 24 -4.49 -8.95 6.23
CA LEU A 24 -3.35 -9.45 7.01
C LEU A 24 -2.86 -8.40 8.03
N SER A 25 -2.79 -7.14 7.60
CA SER A 25 -2.41 -6.01 8.46
C SER A 25 -3.39 -5.84 9.62
N ALA A 26 -4.69 -5.97 9.38
CA ALA A 26 -5.72 -5.86 10.42
C ALA A 26 -5.62 -6.97 11.46
N VAL A 27 -5.28 -8.19 11.05
CA VAL A 27 -5.12 -9.33 11.96
C VAL A 27 -3.81 -9.23 12.77
N MET A 28 -2.73 -8.76 12.16
CA MET A 28 -1.43 -8.59 12.84
C MET A 28 -1.36 -7.38 13.76
N SER A 29 -2.14 -6.33 13.48
CA SER A 29 -2.05 -5.08 14.24
C SER A 29 -2.79 -5.16 15.57
N LYS A 30 -2.06 -4.98 16.68
CA LYS A 30 -2.67 -4.78 18.01
C LYS A 30 -3.16 -3.36 18.25
N SER A 31 -2.69 -2.38 17.47
CA SER A 31 -2.99 -0.96 17.63
C SER A 31 -3.24 -0.31 16.27
N ILE A 32 -4.07 0.75 16.26
CA ILE A 32 -4.38 1.55 15.06
C ILE A 32 -3.11 2.05 14.38
N ASP A 33 -2.10 2.51 15.14
CA ASP A 33 -0.87 3.05 14.55
C ASP A 33 -0.07 1.98 13.79
N VAL A 34 -0.01 0.77 14.35
CA VAL A 34 0.69 -0.37 13.74
C VAL A 34 -0.07 -0.83 12.49
N PHE A 35 -1.40 -0.85 12.55
CA PHE A 35 -2.26 -1.13 11.41
C PHE A 35 -2.01 -0.16 10.25
N LEU A 36 -2.03 1.15 10.54
CA LEU A 36 -1.82 2.20 9.55
C LEU A 36 -0.44 2.10 8.94
N THR A 37 0.59 1.88 9.76
CA THR A 37 1.98 1.75 9.30
C THR A 37 2.16 0.53 8.38
N LEU A 38 1.67 -0.64 8.80
CA LEU A 38 1.74 -1.88 7.99
C LEU A 38 0.96 -1.75 6.68
N SER A 39 -0.24 -1.18 6.75
CA SER A 39 -1.08 -0.98 5.57
C SER A 39 -0.44 0.00 4.59
N LEU A 40 0.13 1.10 5.09
CA LEU A 40 0.87 2.08 4.28
C LEU A 40 2.07 1.46 3.58
N ILE A 41 2.88 0.67 4.28
CA ILE A 41 4.04 0.00 3.68
C ILE A 41 3.59 -0.93 2.54
N GLY A 42 2.58 -1.76 2.76
CA GLY A 42 2.10 -2.66 1.71
C GLY A 42 1.44 -1.94 0.54
N LEU A 43 0.68 -0.87 0.80
CA LEU A 43 0.10 -0.03 -0.24
C LEU A 43 1.18 0.66 -1.07
N LEU A 44 2.22 1.21 -0.43
CA LEU A 44 3.36 1.82 -1.11
C LEU A 44 4.09 0.79 -1.99
N ILE A 45 4.42 -0.38 -1.44
CA ILE A 45 5.08 -1.45 -2.19
C ILE A 45 4.21 -1.90 -3.38
N ALA A 46 2.90 -2.09 -3.17
CA ALA A 46 1.98 -2.49 -4.23
C ALA A 46 1.91 -1.43 -5.35
N LEU A 47 1.91 -0.15 -5.00
CA LEU A 47 1.94 0.97 -5.93
C LEU A 47 3.27 1.04 -6.70
N GLU A 48 4.40 0.86 -6.02
CA GLU A 48 5.72 0.93 -6.66
C GLU A 48 5.95 -0.23 -7.62
N ILE A 49 5.64 -1.46 -7.18
CA ILE A 49 5.72 -2.65 -8.02
C ILE A 49 4.68 -2.55 -9.15
N GLY A 50 3.45 -2.17 -8.84
CA GLY A 50 2.40 -1.96 -9.85
C GLY A 50 2.81 -0.91 -10.88
N SER A 51 3.43 0.18 -10.44
CA SER A 51 3.95 1.23 -11.32
C SER A 51 5.09 0.76 -12.22
N LEU A 52 5.83 -0.29 -11.86
CA LEU A 52 6.84 -0.91 -12.74
C LEU A 52 6.21 -1.73 -13.87
N PHE A 53 5.01 -2.27 -13.65
CA PHE A 53 4.27 -3.03 -14.66
C PHE A 53 3.34 -2.14 -15.52
N LEU A 54 3.06 -0.90 -15.10
CA LEU A 54 2.22 0.04 -15.83
C LEU A 54 2.99 0.82 -16.93
N SER A 55 2.27 1.17 -18.00
CA SER A 55 2.82 1.98 -19.11
C SER A 55 3.20 3.40 -18.64
N LYS A 56 4.14 4.05 -19.34
CA LYS A 56 4.74 5.34 -18.96
C LYS A 56 3.70 6.45 -18.69
N GLU A 57 2.57 6.42 -19.40
CA GLU A 57 1.48 7.37 -19.26
C GLU A 57 0.74 7.25 -17.91
N GLN A 58 0.46 6.02 -17.45
CA GLN A 58 -0.17 5.81 -16.15
C GLN A 58 0.79 6.06 -14.99
N LYS A 59 2.09 5.80 -15.20
CA LYS A 59 3.14 6.07 -14.21
C LYS A 59 3.24 7.56 -13.85
N GLU A 60 3.03 8.45 -14.82
CA GLU A 60 3.07 9.89 -14.59
C GLU A 60 1.92 10.36 -13.71
N ASN A 61 0.73 9.78 -13.88
CA ASN A 61 -0.44 10.06 -13.03
C ASN A 61 -0.33 9.48 -11.61
N MET A 62 0.39 8.36 -11.43
CA MET A 62 0.54 7.73 -10.11
C MET A 62 1.62 8.38 -9.24
N LYS A 63 2.58 9.08 -9.85
CA LYS A 63 3.68 9.77 -9.16
C LYS A 63 3.23 10.68 -8.01
N PRO A 64 2.29 11.63 -8.22
CA PRO A 64 1.82 12.49 -7.13
C PRO A 64 1.08 11.72 -6.03
N LEU A 65 0.38 10.63 -6.38
CA LEU A 65 -0.32 9.78 -5.41
C LEU A 65 0.68 9.10 -4.46
N ILE A 66 1.79 8.57 -5.02
CA ILE A 66 2.86 7.94 -4.25
C ILE A 66 3.56 8.95 -3.34
N GLU A 67 3.83 10.17 -3.83
CA GLU A 67 4.43 11.23 -3.01
C GLU A 67 3.55 11.60 -1.80
N ILE A 68 2.25 11.80 -2.00
CA ILE A 68 1.31 12.08 -0.90
C ILE A 68 1.29 10.94 0.11
N LEU A 69 1.30 9.69 -0.38
CA LEU A 69 1.27 8.50 0.48
C LEU A 69 2.56 8.35 1.30
N LEU A 70 3.72 8.68 0.71
CA LEU A 70 5.01 8.73 1.40
C LEU A 70 5.03 9.81 2.49
N VAL A 71 4.48 11.00 2.22
CA VAL A 71 4.38 12.07 3.23
C VAL A 71 3.50 11.62 4.40
N ALA A 72 2.35 10.99 4.12
CA ALA A 72 1.48 10.45 5.17
C ALA A 72 2.19 9.39 6.01
N PHE A 73 2.96 8.51 5.36
CA PHE A 73 3.78 7.50 6.03
C PHE A 73 4.80 8.11 6.99
N VAL A 74 5.58 9.10 6.53
CA VAL A 74 6.57 9.79 7.37
C VAL A 74 5.91 10.48 8.56
N ILE A 75 4.77 11.15 8.37
CA ILE A 75 4.04 11.80 9.47
C ILE A 75 3.61 10.80 10.54
N ILE A 76 3.08 9.64 10.13
CA ILE A 76 2.62 8.59 11.06
C ILE A 76 3.81 7.99 11.81
N VAL A 77 4.91 7.67 11.11
CA VAL A 77 6.14 7.16 11.73
C VAL A 77 6.72 8.17 12.72
N LEU A 78 6.81 9.45 12.35
CA LEU A 78 7.28 10.51 13.24
C LEU A 78 6.41 10.62 14.49
N LYS A 79 5.08 10.66 14.33
CA LYS A 79 4.15 10.66 15.47
C LYS A 79 4.42 9.49 16.40
N LYS A 80 4.63 8.28 15.87
CA LYS A 80 4.94 7.12 16.71
C LYS A 80 6.31 7.20 17.37
N VAL A 81 7.33 7.68 16.67
CA VAL A 81 8.66 7.89 17.24
C VAL A 81 8.61 8.90 18.39
N TYR A 82 7.86 10.00 18.25
CA TYR A 82 7.63 10.96 19.33
C TYR A 82 6.87 10.34 20.50
N GLU A 83 5.84 9.52 20.25
CA GLU A 83 5.11 8.84 21.32
C GLU A 83 6.02 7.87 22.09
N VAL A 84 6.92 7.17 21.40
CA VAL A 84 7.91 6.28 22.02
C VAL A 84 9.00 7.05 22.78
N LEU A 85 9.45 8.19 22.26
CA LEU A 85 10.50 9.02 22.88
C LEU A 85 9.98 9.90 24.02
N SER A 86 8.70 10.25 24.00
CA SER A 86 8.05 11.06 25.05
C SER A 86 7.43 10.20 26.15
N GLY A 87 7.60 8.87 26.07
CA GLY A 87 7.23 7.89 27.08
C GLY A 87 8.27 7.75 28.18
#